data_AF-A0A1S1R6H6-F1
#
_entry.id   AF-A0A1S1R6H6-F1
#
_cell.length_a   1.000
_cell.length_b   1.000
_cell.length_c   1.000
_cell.angle_alpha   90.00
_cell.angle_beta   90.00
_cell.angle_gamma   90.00
#
_symmetry.space_group_name_H-M   'P 1'
#
loop_
_entity.id
_entity.type
_entity.pdbx_description
1 polymer ?
#
loop_
_entity_poly.entity_id
_entity_poly.type
_entity_poly.pdbx_seq_one_letter_code
_entity_poly.pdbx_strand_id
1 'polypeptide(L)'
;MSDSAQDFLDQLKELPSRERISRVEGILARVAEDPAIIMREFVPEEVVAAAAVVGATVINTSAAEWVEDENLRRVVSGMPPQYSMLEIAGTALDAAMSYGDSWLISSWKSENDRRSAVAQLGEIRAALVSD
;
A
#
# COMPACT_ATOMS: atom_id res chain seq x y z
N MET A 1 -8.99 0.91 6.31
CA MET A 1 -7.74 1.69 6.22
C MET A 1 -7.61 2.59 7.44
N SER A 2 -6.38 2.98 7.84
CA SER A 2 -6.17 3.99 8.89
C SER A 2 -6.31 5.41 8.33
N ASP A 3 -6.40 6.40 9.21
CA ASP A 3 -6.49 7.83 8.85
C ASP A 3 -5.33 8.25 7.93
N SER A 4 -4.09 7.90 8.26
CA SER A 4 -2.93 8.26 7.42
C SER A 4 -2.94 7.59 6.04
N ALA A 5 -3.42 6.36 5.94
CA ALA A 5 -3.59 5.69 4.65
C ALA A 5 -4.68 6.37 3.81
N GLN A 6 -5.78 6.80 4.45
CA GLN A 6 -6.87 7.52 3.78
C GLN A 6 -6.41 8.90 3.29
N ASP A 7 -5.70 9.66 4.13
CA ASP A 7 -5.12 10.96 3.78
C ASP A 7 -4.20 10.85 2.55
N PHE A 8 -3.38 9.80 2.49
CA PHE A 8 -2.53 9.55 1.34
C PHE A 8 -3.33 9.25 0.06
N LEU A 9 -4.35 8.38 0.13
CA LEU A 9 -5.21 8.11 -1.02
C LEU A 9 -5.97 9.34 -1.48
N ASP A 10 -6.41 10.20 -0.57
CA ASP A 10 -7.07 11.46 -0.89
C ASP A 10 -6.12 12.42 -1.63
N GLN A 11 -4.87 12.53 -1.17
CA GLN A 11 -3.84 13.30 -1.89
C GLN A 11 -3.61 12.76 -3.32
N LEU A 12 -3.60 11.44 -3.51
CA LEU A 12 -3.44 10.85 -4.84
C LEU A 12 -4.61 11.17 -5.77
N LYS A 13 -5.85 11.24 -5.26
CA LYS A 13 -7.02 11.55 -6.10
C LYS A 13 -6.93 12.94 -6.75
N GLU A 14 -6.35 13.89 -6.03
CA GLU A 14 -6.15 15.26 -6.52
C GLU A 14 -5.10 15.36 -7.64
N LEU A 15 -4.29 14.30 -7.83
CA LEU A 15 -3.26 14.26 -8.86
C LEU A 15 -3.77 13.67 -10.19
N PRO A 16 -3.24 14.12 -11.33
CA PRO A 16 -3.41 13.42 -12.61
C PRO A 16 -2.85 11.99 -12.56
N SER A 17 -3.43 11.05 -13.33
CA SER A 17 -3.08 9.61 -13.27
C SER A 17 -1.58 9.31 -13.42
N ARG A 18 -0.83 10.08 -14.23
CA ARG A 18 0.63 9.92 -14.35
C ARG A 18 1.37 10.33 -13.08
N GLU A 19 0.95 11.43 -12.46
CA GLU A 19 1.56 11.94 -11.23
C GLU A 19 1.25 11.05 -10.03
N ARG A 20 0.08 10.39 -10.02
CA ARG A 20 -0.25 9.35 -9.02
C ARG A 20 0.80 8.24 -9.02
N ILE A 21 1.11 7.70 -10.21
CA ILE A 21 2.08 6.61 -10.36
C ILE A 21 3.46 7.08 -9.90
N SER A 22 3.92 8.25 -10.36
CA SER A 22 5.22 8.79 -9.95
C SER A 22 5.31 9.03 -8.44
N ARG A 23 4.23 9.46 -7.80
CA ARG A 23 4.19 9.64 -6.34
C ARG A 23 4.28 8.31 -5.60
N VAL A 24 3.51 7.31 -6.04
CA VAL A 24 3.53 5.95 -5.49
C VAL A 24 4.91 5.32 -5.66
N GLU A 25 5.47 5.38 -6.86
CA GLU A 25 6.82 4.88 -7.18
C GLU A 25 7.88 5.54 -6.30
N GLY A 26 7.82 6.87 -6.15
CA GLY A 26 8.79 7.61 -5.33
C GLY A 26 8.79 7.21 -3.85
N ILE A 27 7.63 6.89 -3.27
CA ILE A 27 7.59 6.40 -1.87
C ILE A 27 8.17 4.99 -1.80
N LEU A 28 7.67 4.08 -2.63
CA LEU A 28 8.04 2.68 -2.60
C LEU A 28 9.54 2.50 -2.88
N ALA A 29 10.09 3.24 -3.84
CA ALA A 29 11.51 3.17 -4.17
C ALA A 29 12.40 3.63 -3.02
N ARG A 30 12.07 4.75 -2.38
CA ARG A 30 12.86 5.28 -1.28
C ARG A 30 12.82 4.35 -0.06
N VAL A 31 11.65 3.77 0.23
CA VAL A 31 11.49 2.82 1.35
C VAL A 31 12.18 1.50 1.06
N ALA A 32 12.13 1.01 -0.18
CA ALA A 32 12.85 -0.19 -0.59
C ALA A 32 14.38 -0.01 -0.55
N GLU A 33 14.87 1.20 -0.87
CA GLU A 33 16.30 1.55 -0.79
C GLU A 33 16.78 1.77 0.66
N ASP A 34 16.02 2.50 1.46
CA ASP A 34 16.33 2.81 2.86
C ASP A 34 15.09 2.66 3.77
N PRO A 35 14.86 1.46 4.35
CA PRO A 35 13.77 1.24 5.30
C PRO A 35 13.80 2.16 6.53
N ALA A 36 14.96 2.74 6.88
CA ALA A 36 15.09 3.62 8.04
C ALA A 36 14.38 4.97 7.86
N ILE A 37 13.89 5.28 6.66
CA ILE A 37 13.08 6.49 6.42
C ILE A 37 11.63 6.34 6.91
N ILE A 38 11.19 5.12 7.21
CA ILE A 38 9.88 4.88 7.83
C ILE A 38 9.85 5.54 9.22
N MET A 39 8.77 6.26 9.52
CA MET A 39 8.57 7.18 10.65
C MET A 39 9.50 8.41 10.70
N ARG A 40 10.44 8.56 9.76
CA ARG A 40 11.22 9.80 9.56
C ARG A 40 10.59 10.68 8.49
N GLU A 41 10.12 10.07 7.41
CA GLU A 41 9.61 10.76 6.22
C GLU A 41 8.26 10.24 5.74
N PHE A 42 7.98 8.96 5.96
CA PHE A 42 6.71 8.31 5.61
C PHE A 42 6.23 7.48 6.79
N VAL A 43 4.93 7.40 7.02
CA VAL A 43 4.38 6.46 8.02
C VAL A 43 4.13 5.08 7.38
N PRO A 44 4.20 3.98 8.15
CA PRO A 44 4.00 2.63 7.61
C PRO A 44 2.71 2.48 6.81
N GLU A 45 1.64 3.15 7.24
CA GLU A 45 0.32 3.10 6.61
C GLU A 45 0.29 3.74 5.21
N GLU A 46 1.09 4.78 4.96
CA GLU A 46 1.25 5.37 3.62
C GLU A 46 1.94 4.40 2.68
N VAL A 47 2.96 3.68 3.17
CA VAL A 47 3.69 2.68 2.39
C VAL A 47 2.78 1.50 2.05
N VAL A 48 1.99 1.03 3.02
CA VAL A 48 0.96 0.01 2.80
C VAL A 48 -0.05 0.46 1.75
N ALA A 49 -0.55 1.69 1.85
CA ALA A 49 -1.50 2.24 0.88
C ALA A 49 -0.87 2.33 -0.52
N ALA A 50 0.37 2.79 -0.64
CA ALA A 50 1.10 2.83 -1.91
C ALA A 50 1.27 1.44 -2.54
N ALA A 51 1.61 0.43 -1.73
CA ALA A 51 1.72 -0.95 -2.17
C ALA A 51 0.35 -1.53 -2.60
N ALA A 52 -0.72 -1.19 -1.89
CA ALA A 52 -2.09 -1.55 -2.26
C ALA A 52 -2.50 -0.94 -3.61
N VAL A 53 -2.13 0.33 -3.89
CA VAL A 53 -2.37 0.95 -5.22
C VAL A 53 -1.74 0.09 -6.33
N VAL A 54 -0.47 -0.31 -6.18
CA VAL A 54 0.22 -1.14 -7.17
C VAL A 54 -0.48 -2.49 -7.34
N GLY A 55 -0.77 -3.20 -6.25
CA GLY A 55 -1.46 -4.50 -6.30
C GLY A 55 -2.84 -4.40 -6.95
N ALA A 56 -3.59 -3.34 -6.66
CA ALA A 56 -4.91 -3.11 -7.24
C ALA A 56 -4.87 -2.75 -8.75
N THR A 57 -3.72 -2.32 -9.29
CA THR A 57 -3.59 -2.14 -10.75
C THR A 57 -3.41 -3.44 -11.52
N VAL A 58 -2.95 -4.50 -10.86
CA VAL A 58 -2.67 -5.80 -11.50
C VAL A 58 -3.70 -6.87 -11.19
N ILE A 59 -4.37 -6.80 -10.03
CA ILE A 59 -5.48 -7.68 -9.70
C ILE A 59 -6.73 -7.24 -10.46
N ASN A 60 -7.43 -8.21 -11.05
CA ASN A 60 -8.79 -7.97 -11.52
C ASN A 60 -9.68 -7.68 -10.30
N THR A 61 -10.21 -6.47 -10.22
CA THR A 61 -10.83 -5.83 -9.04
C THR A 61 -11.99 -6.59 -8.39
N SER A 62 -12.40 -7.72 -8.94
CA SER A 62 -13.52 -8.56 -8.51
C SER A 62 -13.14 -9.67 -7.53
N ALA A 63 -11.85 -9.87 -7.23
CA ALA A 63 -11.37 -11.05 -6.49
C ALA A 63 -11.00 -10.81 -5.02
N ALA A 64 -10.81 -9.56 -4.59
CA ALA A 64 -10.32 -9.25 -3.24
C ALA A 64 -11.08 -8.08 -2.59
N GLU A 65 -11.50 -8.28 -1.34
CA GLU A 65 -12.35 -7.34 -0.59
C GLU A 65 -11.67 -5.98 -0.38
N TRP A 66 -10.35 -5.97 -0.15
CA TRP A 66 -9.60 -4.72 0.01
C TRP A 66 -9.56 -3.85 -1.26
N VAL A 67 -9.77 -4.46 -2.43
CA VAL A 67 -9.87 -3.75 -3.72
C VAL A 67 -11.25 -3.11 -3.90
N GLU A 68 -12.25 -3.51 -3.10
CA GLU A 68 -13.58 -2.88 -3.12
C GLU A 68 -13.61 -1.51 -2.43
N ASP A 69 -12.54 -1.13 -1.72
CA ASP A 69 -12.40 0.20 -1.12
C ASP A 69 -12.56 1.29 -2.21
N GLU A 70 -13.61 2.11 -2.08
CA GLU A 70 -13.96 3.11 -3.09
C GLU A 70 -12.85 4.15 -3.29
N ASN A 71 -12.10 4.49 -2.23
CA ASN A 71 -11.01 5.45 -2.32
C ASN A 71 -9.87 4.89 -3.15
N LEU A 72 -9.51 3.63 -2.89
CA LEU A 72 -8.51 2.91 -3.66
C LEU A 72 -8.94 2.76 -5.13
N ARG A 73 -10.18 2.35 -5.39
CA ARG A 73 -10.73 2.21 -6.75
C ARG A 73 -10.67 3.50 -7.55
N ARG A 74 -10.97 4.64 -6.92
CA ARG A 74 -10.88 5.95 -7.57
C ARG A 74 -9.44 6.36 -7.88
N VAL A 75 -8.49 6.00 -7.03
CA VAL A 75 -7.06 6.24 -7.27
C VAL A 75 -6.58 5.43 -8.48
N VAL A 76 -6.86 4.12 -8.53
CA VAL A 76 -6.41 3.24 -9.61
C VAL A 76 -7.19 3.38 -10.91
N SER A 77 -8.35 4.04 -10.88
CA SER A 77 -9.17 4.24 -12.08
C SER A 77 -8.37 4.94 -13.19
N GLY A 78 -8.27 4.28 -14.35
CA GLY A 78 -7.52 4.79 -15.50
C GLY A 78 -5.99 4.64 -15.40
N MET A 79 -5.46 4.01 -14.35
CA MET A 79 -4.06 3.60 -14.30
C MET A 79 -3.86 2.30 -15.10
N PRO A 80 -2.82 2.20 -15.94
CA PRO A 80 -2.45 0.92 -16.54
C PRO A 80 -1.90 -0.03 -15.45
N PRO A 81 -1.89 -1.35 -15.69
CA PRO A 81 -1.25 -2.30 -14.79
C PRO A 81 0.23 -1.96 -14.54
N GLN A 82 0.65 -1.96 -13.28
CA GLN A 82 2.00 -1.58 -12.84
C GLN A 82 2.90 -2.79 -12.56
N TYR A 83 3.02 -3.73 -13.51
CA TYR A 83 3.80 -4.96 -13.35
C TYR A 83 5.28 -4.72 -12.99
N SER A 84 5.90 -3.67 -13.54
CA SER A 84 7.30 -3.33 -13.26
C SER A 84 7.53 -2.85 -11.82
N MET A 85 6.48 -2.54 -11.07
CA MET A 85 6.56 -2.04 -9.70
C MET A 85 6.26 -3.14 -8.66
N LEU A 86 5.94 -4.37 -9.06
CA LEU A 86 5.53 -5.41 -8.12
C LEU A 86 6.64 -5.76 -7.10
N GLU A 87 7.87 -5.93 -7.58
CA GLU A 87 9.02 -6.25 -6.73
C GLU A 87 9.28 -5.13 -5.71
N ILE A 88 9.39 -3.89 -6.17
CA ILE A 88 9.69 -2.73 -5.30
C ILE A 88 8.55 -2.47 -4.30
N ALA A 89 7.29 -2.67 -4.72
CA ALA A 89 6.14 -2.58 -3.83
C ALA A 89 6.15 -3.68 -2.77
N GLY A 90 6.52 -4.91 -3.14
CA GLY A 90 6.65 -6.03 -2.22
C GLY A 90 7.74 -5.79 -1.17
N THR A 91 8.91 -5.33 -1.59
CA THR A 91 10.03 -4.98 -0.69
C THR A 91 9.65 -3.86 0.28
N ALA A 92 9.02 -2.79 -0.21
CA ALA A 92 8.61 -1.67 0.64
C ALA A 92 7.51 -2.08 1.63
N LEU A 93 6.56 -2.93 1.21
CA LEU A 93 5.53 -3.48 2.10
C LEU A 93 6.14 -4.32 3.23
N ASP A 94 7.12 -5.17 2.92
CA ASP A 94 7.86 -5.94 3.93
C ASP A 94 8.56 -5.07 4.96
N ALA A 95 9.21 -4.00 4.49
CA ALA A 95 9.87 -3.03 5.34
C ALA A 95 8.85 -2.36 6.28
N ALA A 96 7.69 -1.95 5.78
CA ALA A 96 6.63 -1.33 6.57
C ALA A 96 6.05 -2.29 7.63
N MET A 97 5.85 -3.56 7.28
CA MET A 97 5.34 -4.56 8.23
C MET A 97 6.35 -4.93 9.31
N SER A 98 7.64 -4.93 8.98
CA SER A 98 8.72 -5.31 9.91
C SER A 98 9.23 -4.14 10.75
N TYR A 99 8.85 -2.91 10.42
CA TYR A 99 9.31 -1.71 11.11
C TYR A 99 8.98 -1.75 12.62
N GLY A 100 9.97 -1.44 13.45
CA GLY A 100 9.82 -1.33 14.90
C GLY A 100 9.29 -2.60 15.57
N ASP A 101 9.76 -3.78 15.14
CA ASP A 101 9.31 -5.09 15.61
C ASP A 101 7.79 -5.29 15.44
N SER A 102 7.28 -4.99 14.24
CA SER A 102 5.85 -5.02 13.92
C SER A 102 5.02 -3.99 14.69
N TRP A 103 5.56 -2.78 14.87
CA TRP A 103 4.87 -1.69 15.56
C TRP A 103 3.47 -1.46 14.99
N LEU A 104 3.36 -1.44 13.66
CA LEU A 104 2.09 -1.29 12.93
C LEU A 104 1.06 -2.35 13.35
N ILE A 105 1.51 -3.59 13.57
CA ILE A 105 0.64 -4.69 13.98
C ILE A 105 0.25 -4.59 15.45
N SER A 106 1.16 -4.08 16.27
CA SER A 106 0.95 -3.91 17.71
C SER A 106 0.11 -2.67 18.07
N SER A 107 -0.07 -1.72 17.16
CA SER A 107 -0.77 -0.45 17.40
C SER A 107 -2.30 -0.60 17.42
N TRP A 108 -2.84 -1.70 16.88
CA TRP A 108 -4.28 -1.95 16.87
C TRP A 108 -4.80 -2.36 18.25
N LYS A 109 -5.81 -1.61 18.71
CA LYS A 109 -6.39 -1.77 20.05
C LYS A 109 -7.18 -3.06 20.25
N SER A 110 -7.76 -3.61 19.18
CA SER A 110 -8.56 -4.82 19.25
C SER A 110 -7.91 -5.97 18.50
N GLU A 111 -8.01 -7.16 19.09
CA GLU A 111 -7.49 -8.40 18.51
C GLU A 111 -8.17 -8.75 17.19
N ASN A 112 -9.45 -8.43 17.05
CA ASN A 112 -10.21 -8.71 15.84
C ASN A 112 -9.79 -7.79 14.69
N ASP A 113 -9.60 -6.50 14.97
CA ASP A 113 -9.14 -5.52 13.97
C ASP A 113 -7.73 -5.86 13.51
N ARG A 114 -6.85 -6.26 14.46
CA ARG A 114 -5.50 -6.73 14.16
C ARG A 114 -5.50 -7.93 13.21
N ARG A 115 -6.32 -8.95 13.49
CA ARG A 115 -6.41 -10.14 12.62
C ARG A 115 -6.93 -9.79 11.23
N SER A 116 -7.95 -8.93 11.15
CA SER A 116 -8.49 -8.47 9.87
C SER A 116 -7.45 -7.68 9.07
N ALA A 117 -6.71 -6.78 9.72
CA ALA A 117 -5.66 -6.00 9.07
C ALA A 117 -4.49 -6.87 8.58
N VAL A 118 -4.05 -7.85 9.38
CA VAL A 118 -3.00 -8.80 8.96
C VAL A 118 -3.46 -9.64 7.77
N ALA A 119 -4.72 -10.08 7.73
CA ALA A 119 -5.28 -10.80 6.58
C ALA A 119 -5.25 -9.94 5.31
N GLN A 120 -5.71 -8.68 5.39
CA GLN A 120 -5.68 -7.74 4.26
C GLN A 120 -4.25 -7.46 3.77
N LEU A 121 -3.30 -7.27 4.68
CA LEU A 121 -1.89 -7.11 4.33
C LEU A 121 -1.32 -8.34 3.61
N GLY A 122 -1.73 -9.54 4.03
CA GLY A 122 -1.40 -10.79 3.35
C GLY A 122 -1.96 -10.87 1.93
N GLU A 123 -3.20 -10.42 1.72
CA GLU A 123 -3.82 -10.37 0.39
C GLU A 123 -3.14 -9.35 -0.53
N ILE A 124 -2.80 -8.16 -0.01
CA ILE A 124 -2.03 -7.16 -0.75
C ILE A 124 -0.67 -7.76 -1.12
N ARG A 125 0.01 -8.43 -0.18
CA ARG A 125 1.30 -9.04 -0.50
C ARG A 125 1.18 -10.13 -1.56
N ALA A 126 0.16 -10.97 -1.49
CA ALA A 126 -0.09 -12.00 -2.50
C ALA A 126 -0.25 -11.37 -3.90
N ALA A 127 -0.93 -10.22 -4.00
CA ALA A 127 -1.07 -9.46 -5.24
C ALA A 127 0.26 -9.02 -5.87
N LEU A 128 1.28 -8.81 -5.04
CA LEU A 128 2.58 -8.28 -5.44
C LEU A 128 3.60 -9.38 -5.80
N VAL A 129 3.24 -10.65 -5.62
CA VAL A 129 4.12 -11.82 -5.88
C VAL A 129 3.59 -12.67 -7.04
N SER A 130 2.40 -12.38 -7.58
CA SER A 130 1.84 -13.13 -8.70
C SER A 130 2.56 -12.83 -10.02
N ASP A 131 3.26 -13.85 -10.54
CA ASP A 131 3.70 -14.03 -11.93
C ASP A 131 2.52 -14.20 -12.91
#